data_AF-A0A1U7GML2-F1
#
_entry.id   AF-A0A1U7GML2-F1
#
_cell.length_a   1.000
_cell.length_b   1.000
_cell.length_c   1.000
_cell.angle_alpha   90.00
_cell.angle_beta   90.00
_cell.angle_gamma   90.00
#
_symmetry.space_group_name_H-M   'P 1'
#
loop_
_entity.id
_entity.type
_entity.pdbx_description
1 polymer ?
#
loop_
_entity_poly.entity_id
_entity_poly.type
_entity_poly.pdbx_seq_one_letter_code
_entity_poly.pdbx_strand_id
1 'polypeptide(L)'
;MRPSLRLLVQEQFTAHRKLDQGNLNIDNIKKDFNRFGFELRMAQHDPANHARLADLRRLNEWRNIAAHHGAVPVAGVPTLATIRGWRDACDLLAASLDEIMYNQLRRILKRRPWVP
;
A
#
# COMPACT_ATOMS: atom_id res chain seq x y z
N MET A 1 -18.12 3.48 -19.52
CA MET A 1 -18.47 3.94 -18.16
C MET A 1 -19.17 5.26 -18.33
N ARG A 2 -20.26 5.52 -17.61
CA ARG A 2 -20.75 6.89 -17.48
C ARG A 2 -19.64 7.72 -16.81
N PRO A 3 -19.28 8.91 -17.31
CA PRO A 3 -18.22 9.75 -16.73
C PRO A 3 -18.38 9.99 -15.23
N SER A 4 -19.62 10.16 -14.76
CA SER A 4 -19.98 10.33 -13.36
C SER A 4 -19.56 9.16 -12.46
N LEU A 5 -19.67 7.92 -12.94
CA LEU A 5 -19.26 6.74 -12.17
C LEU A 5 -17.73 6.64 -12.07
N ARG A 6 -16.99 7.06 -13.10
CA ARG A 6 -15.53 7.11 -13.05
C ARG A 6 -15.07 8.14 -12.02
N LEU A 7 -15.67 9.33 -12.02
CA LEU A 7 -15.36 10.40 -11.08
C LEU A 7 -15.62 9.95 -9.63
N LEU A 8 -16.79 9.35 -9.38
CA LEU A 8 -17.16 8.87 -8.06
C LEU A 8 -16.21 7.76 -7.54
N VAL A 9 -15.82 6.83 -8.42
CA VAL A 9 -14.83 5.80 -8.06
C VAL A 9 -13.48 6.42 -7.73
N GLN A 10 -13.02 7.38 -8.54
CA GLN A 10 -11.76 8.09 -8.32
C GLN A 10 -11.77 8.88 -7.00
N GLU A 11 -12.86 9.60 -6.71
CA GLU A 11 -13.05 10.32 -5.43
C GLU A 11 -13.01 9.37 -4.23
N GLN A 12 -13.66 8.20 -4.31
CA GLN A 12 -13.60 7.23 -3.22
C GLN A 12 -12.20 6.65 -3.01
N PHE A 13 -11.40 6.51 -4.08
CA PHE A 13 -10.02 6.06 -3.97
C PHE A 13 -9.09 7.12 -3.37
N THR A 14 -9.39 8.42 -3.52
CA THR A 14 -8.51 9.51 -3.07
C THR A 14 -8.98 10.21 -1.79
N ALA A 15 -10.25 10.05 -1.40
CA ALA A 15 -10.79 10.71 -0.22
C ALA A 15 -10.19 10.17 1.08
N HIS A 16 -9.64 11.05 1.92
CA HIS A 16 -9.19 10.74 3.29
C HIS A 16 -8.32 9.49 3.38
N ARG A 17 -7.42 9.25 2.41
CA ARG A 17 -6.56 8.08 2.49
C ARG A 17 -5.65 8.23 3.70
N LYS A 18 -5.52 7.17 4.47
CA LYS A 18 -4.47 7.10 5.48
C LYS A 18 -3.08 7.04 4.84
N LEU A 19 -2.99 6.77 3.53
CA LEU A 19 -1.78 7.03 2.73
C LEU A 19 -1.26 8.47 2.87
N ASP A 20 -2.15 9.43 3.04
CA ASP A 20 -1.79 10.85 3.12
C ASP A 20 -1.54 11.30 4.58
N GLN A 21 -1.60 10.38 5.56
CA GLN A 21 -1.50 10.68 7.00
C GLN A 21 -0.55 9.71 7.74
N GLY A 22 0.60 10.22 8.19
CA GLY A 22 1.53 9.48 9.04
C GLY A 22 2.20 8.28 8.36
N ASN A 23 2.58 7.28 9.15
CA ASN A 23 3.22 6.06 8.66
C ASN A 23 2.20 5.01 8.22
N LEU A 24 2.38 4.50 7.01
CA LEU A 24 1.47 3.55 6.37
C LEU A 24 1.62 2.14 6.95
N ASN A 25 0.52 1.54 7.40
CA ASN A 25 0.50 0.14 7.81
C ASN A 25 -0.62 -0.63 7.11
N ILE A 26 -0.58 -1.96 7.22
CA ILE A 26 -1.53 -2.86 6.56
C ILE A 26 -2.99 -2.60 6.98
N ASP A 27 -3.23 -2.19 8.23
CA ASP A 27 -4.60 -1.96 8.72
C ASP A 27 -5.20 -0.71 8.11
N ASN A 28 -4.41 0.36 7.98
CA ASN A 28 -4.80 1.58 7.33
C ASN A 28 -5.03 1.36 5.82
N ILE A 29 -4.17 0.59 5.16
CA ILE A 29 -4.35 0.21 3.74
C ILE A 29 -5.65 -0.62 3.58
N LYS A 30 -5.88 -1.62 4.43
CA LYS A 30 -7.13 -2.41 4.38
C LYS A 30 -8.37 -1.53 4.57
N LYS A 31 -8.35 -0.58 5.50
CA LYS A 31 -9.48 0.33 5.74
C LYS A 31 -9.82 1.17 4.51
N ASP A 32 -8.81 1.69 3.81
CA ASP A 32 -9.03 2.49 2.60
C ASP A 32 -9.61 1.64 1.45
N PHE A 33 -9.20 0.37 1.33
CA PHE A 33 -9.60 -0.51 0.24
C PHE A 33 -10.92 -1.25 0.51
N ASN A 34 -11.26 -1.54 1.77
CA ASN A 34 -12.51 -2.20 2.15
C ASN A 34 -13.76 -1.32 1.88
N ARG A 35 -13.58 -0.02 1.59
CA ARG A 35 -14.68 0.91 1.21
C ARG A 35 -15.47 0.44 -0.01
N PHE A 36 -14.84 -0.37 -0.86
CA PHE A 36 -15.44 -0.91 -2.08
C PHE A 36 -16.17 -2.25 -1.85
N GLY A 37 -16.37 -2.65 -0.59
CA GLY A 37 -17.18 -3.83 -0.23
C GLY A 37 -16.49 -5.17 -0.49
N PHE A 38 -15.17 -5.19 -0.66
CA PHE A 38 -14.38 -6.41 -0.75
C PHE A 38 -13.22 -6.37 0.26
N GLU A 39 -12.76 -7.55 0.66
CA GLU A 39 -11.65 -7.70 1.58
C GLU A 39 -10.30 -7.63 0.84
N LEU A 40 -9.40 -6.74 1.27
CA LEU A 40 -8.04 -6.71 0.75
C LEU A 40 -7.18 -7.85 1.35
N ARG A 41 -6.76 -8.79 0.50
CA ARG A 41 -5.99 -9.99 0.88
C ARG A 41 -4.59 -10.04 0.24
N MET A 42 -3.72 -9.11 0.64
CA MET A 42 -2.35 -8.96 0.10
C MET A 42 -1.51 -10.24 0.11
N ALA A 43 -1.50 -10.98 1.21
CA ALA A 43 -0.69 -12.19 1.36
C ALA A 43 -1.19 -13.38 0.55
N GLN A 44 -2.49 -13.38 0.19
CA GLN A 44 -3.05 -14.41 -0.69
C GLN A 44 -2.80 -14.09 -2.17
N HIS A 45 -2.57 -12.81 -2.49
CA HIS A 45 -2.27 -12.36 -3.85
C HIS A 45 -0.83 -12.71 -4.26
N ASP A 46 0.15 -12.38 -3.41
CA ASP A 46 1.55 -12.74 -3.61
C ASP A 46 2.16 -13.13 -2.26
N PRO A 47 2.65 -14.37 -2.08
CA PRO A 47 3.32 -14.80 -0.84
C PRO A 47 4.50 -13.91 -0.44
N ALA A 48 5.20 -13.30 -1.40
CA ALA A 48 6.30 -12.37 -1.14
C ALA A 48 5.83 -11.07 -0.45
N ASN A 49 4.53 -10.74 -0.52
CA ASN A 49 3.98 -9.60 0.21
C ASN A 49 4.15 -9.74 1.73
N HIS A 50 4.32 -10.95 2.27
CA HIS A 50 4.60 -11.09 3.69
C HIS A 50 5.95 -10.45 4.08
N ALA A 51 7.00 -10.73 3.32
CA ALA A 51 8.32 -10.13 3.54
C ALA A 51 8.28 -8.61 3.29
N ARG A 52 7.62 -8.19 2.20
CA ARG A 52 7.51 -6.76 1.86
C ARG A 52 6.76 -5.96 2.94
N LEU A 53 5.72 -6.54 3.55
CA LEU A 53 5.00 -5.91 4.66
C LEU A 53 5.85 -5.83 5.93
N ALA A 54 6.72 -6.81 6.19
CA ALA A 54 7.69 -6.72 7.28
C ALA A 54 8.73 -5.61 7.02
N ASP A 55 9.16 -5.43 5.78
CA ASP A 55 10.07 -4.33 5.40
C ASP A 55 9.41 -2.96 5.50
N LEU A 56 8.14 -2.83 5.09
CA LEU A 56 7.35 -1.61 5.33
C LEU A 56 7.26 -1.28 6.83
N ARG A 57 7.08 -2.29 7.69
CA ARG A 57 7.05 -2.09 9.15
C ARG A 57 8.38 -1.53 9.66
N ARG A 58 9.51 -2.14 9.26
CA ARG A 58 10.86 -1.69 9.62
C ARG A 58 11.14 -0.27 9.13
N LEU A 59 10.73 0.05 7.90
CA LEU A 59 10.83 1.41 7.36
C LEU A 59 10.09 2.42 8.26
N ASN A 60 8.86 2.10 8.67
CA ASN A 60 8.08 2.99 9.54
C ASN A 60 8.70 3.16 10.94
N GLU A 61 9.27 2.09 11.51
CA GLU A 61 10.01 2.16 12.77
C GLU A 61 11.16 3.17 12.67
N TRP A 62 11.96 3.09 11.59
CA TRP A 62 13.04 4.03 11.33
C TRP A 62 12.56 5.46 11.05
N ARG A 63 11.45 5.62 10.31
CA ARG A 63 10.82 6.94 10.11
C ARG A 63 10.40 7.56 11.45
N ASN A 64 9.84 6.76 12.36
CA ASN A 64 9.47 7.22 13.70
C ASN A 64 10.70 7.62 14.53
N ILE A 65 11.77 6.81 14.52
CA ILE A 65 13.03 7.15 15.20
C ILE A 65 13.57 8.48 14.69
N ALA A 66 13.62 8.67 13.37
CA ALA A 66 14.09 9.91 12.77
C ALA A 66 13.21 11.12 13.12
N ALA A 67 11.88 10.96 13.03
CA ALA A 67 10.92 12.04 13.28
C ALA A 67 10.84 12.49 14.75
N HIS A 68 11.11 11.59 15.69
CA HIS A 68 11.00 11.85 17.13
C HIS A 68 12.34 11.92 17.85
N HIS A 69 13.46 12.03 17.12
CA HIS A 69 14.82 12.01 17.68
C HIS A 69 15.04 10.80 18.63
N GLY A 70 14.53 9.64 18.23
CA GLY A 70 14.58 8.42 19.02
C GLY A 70 15.99 7.83 19.14
N ALA A 71 16.17 6.91 20.08
CA ALA A 71 17.42 6.19 20.25
C ALA A 71 17.70 5.28 19.06
N VAL A 72 18.91 5.37 18.52
CA VAL A 72 19.41 4.47 17.47
C VAL A 72 19.67 3.09 18.10
N PRO A 73 19.13 1.99 17.54
CA PRO A 73 19.41 0.64 18.01
C PRO A 73 20.91 0.32 17.96
N VAL A 74 21.36 -0.58 18.83
CA VAL A 74 22.78 -1.04 18.88
C VAL A 74 23.26 -1.59 17.53
N ALA A 75 22.34 -2.14 16.73
CA ALA A 75 22.62 -2.61 15.37
C ALA A 75 23.06 -1.49 14.39
N GLY A 76 22.97 -0.23 14.79
CA GLY A 76 23.34 0.94 13.99
C GLY A 76 22.25 1.41 13.05
N VAL A 77 22.59 2.41 12.23
CA VAL A 77 21.70 2.99 11.22
C VAL A 77 21.57 2.08 9.98
N PRO A 78 20.44 2.10 9.26
CA PRO A 78 20.27 1.30 8.05
C PRO A 78 21.26 1.71 6.98
N THR A 79 21.78 0.73 6.24
CA THR A 79 22.63 1.00 5.07
C THR A 79 21.80 1.52 3.90
N LEU A 80 22.47 2.15 2.92
CA LEU A 80 21.80 2.53 1.66
C LEU A 80 21.17 1.33 0.95
N ALA A 81 21.81 0.15 1.00
CA ALA A 81 21.26 -1.07 0.41
C ALA A 81 19.97 -1.50 1.11
N THR A 82 19.92 -1.41 2.44
CA THR A 82 18.71 -1.68 3.23
C THR A 82 17.58 -0.72 2.86
N ILE A 83 17.88 0.58 2.78
CA ILE A 83 16.87 1.61 2.43
C ILE A 83 16.33 1.39 1.02
N ARG A 84 17.20 1.04 0.06
CA ARG A 84 16.77 0.68 -1.31
C ARG A 84 15.87 -0.55 -1.31
N GLY A 85 16.22 -1.60 -0.56
CA GLY A 85 15.36 -2.78 -0.41
C GLY A 85 13.96 -2.44 0.14
N TRP A 86 13.86 -1.55 1.13
CA TRP A 86 12.57 -1.10 1.64
C TRP A 86 11.76 -0.29 0.61
N ARG A 87 12.43 0.54 -0.20
CA ARG A 87 11.79 1.27 -1.29
C ARG A 87 11.23 0.30 -2.32
N ASP A 88 12.04 -0.66 -2.77
CA ASP A 88 11.62 -1.67 -3.74
C ASP A 88 10.45 -2.51 -3.21
N ALA A 89 10.46 -2.85 -1.92
CA ALA A 89 9.35 -3.52 -1.26
C ALA A 89 8.05 -2.68 -1.30
N CYS A 90 8.15 -1.36 -1.10
CA CYS A 90 7.00 -0.46 -1.23
C CYS A 90 6.48 -0.39 -2.66
N ASP A 91 7.36 -0.29 -3.66
CA ASP A 91 7.00 -0.25 -5.07
C ASP A 91 6.27 -1.54 -5.49
N LEU A 92 6.75 -2.71 -5.04
CA LEU A 92 6.11 -4.00 -5.30
C LEU A 92 4.79 -4.19 -4.56
N LEU A 93 4.66 -3.66 -3.35
CA LEU A 93 3.37 -3.63 -2.64
C LEU A 93 2.36 -2.74 -3.37
N ALA A 94 2.79 -1.59 -3.89
CA ALA A 94 1.93 -0.71 -4.69
C ALA A 94 1.47 -1.39 -5.98
N ALA A 95 2.36 -2.09 -6.69
CA ALA A 95 1.99 -2.88 -7.87
C ALA A 95 0.99 -4.00 -7.52
N SER A 96 1.19 -4.70 -6.40
CA SER A 96 0.24 -5.73 -5.92
C SER A 96 -1.14 -5.12 -5.63
N LEU A 97 -1.19 -3.94 -5.01
CA LEU A 97 -2.44 -3.23 -4.75
C LEU A 97 -3.14 -2.86 -6.05
N ASP A 98 -2.42 -2.32 -7.03
CA ASP A 98 -2.98 -1.97 -8.34
C ASP A 98 -3.57 -3.19 -9.04
N GLU A 99 -2.85 -4.32 -9.05
CA GLU A 99 -3.33 -5.55 -9.66
C GLU A 99 -4.58 -6.11 -8.97
N ILE A 100 -4.61 -6.11 -7.63
CA ILE A 100 -5.81 -6.49 -6.87
C ILE A 100 -6.99 -5.60 -7.27
N MET A 101 -6.78 -4.28 -7.35
CA MET A 101 -7.84 -3.35 -7.74
C MET A 101 -8.32 -3.55 -9.16
N TYR A 102 -7.37 -3.73 -10.08
CA TYR A 102 -7.64 -4.02 -11.47
C TYR A 102 -8.56 -5.24 -11.59
N ASN A 103 -8.22 -6.33 -10.89
CA ASN A 103 -8.97 -7.58 -10.94
C ASN A 103 -10.37 -7.43 -10.35
N GLN A 104 -10.51 -6.73 -9.21
CA GLN A 104 -11.82 -6.49 -8.60
C GLN A 104 -12.71 -5.62 -9.50
N LEU A 105 -12.19 -4.50 -9.99
CA LEU A 105 -12.96 -3.60 -10.85
C LEU A 105 -13.29 -4.24 -12.19
N ARG A 106 -12.38 -5.04 -12.77
CA ARG A 106 -12.66 -5.83 -13.98
C ARG A 106 -13.81 -6.81 -13.76
N ARG A 107 -13.86 -7.47 -12.59
CA ARG A 107 -14.93 -8.42 -12.24
C ARG A 107 -16.30 -7.74 -12.15
N ILE A 108 -16.36 -6.54 -11.57
CA ILE A 108 -17.57 -5.74 -11.40
C ILE A 108 -18.01 -5.12 -12.73
N LEU A 109 -17.10 -4.46 -13.44
CA LEU A 109 -17.39 -3.69 -14.65
C LEU A 109 -17.50 -4.53 -15.92
N LYS A 110 -17.10 -5.82 -15.86
CA LYS A 110 -17.03 -6.75 -17.01
C LYS A 110 -16.20 -6.22 -18.19
N ARG A 111 -15.25 -5.34 -17.91
CA ARG A 111 -14.32 -4.75 -18.89
C ARG A 111 -13.07 -4.27 -18.18
N ARG A 112 -11.99 -4.03 -18.96
CA ARG A 112 -10.72 -3.53 -18.41
C ARG A 112 -10.91 -2.12 -17.80
N PRO A 113 -10.53 -1.89 -16.53
CA PRO A 113 -10.72 -0.60 -15.90
C PRO A 113 -9.65 0.42 -16.33
N TRP A 114 -8.40 -0.02 -16.56
CA TRP A 114 -7.30 0.71 -17.20
C TRP A 114 -6.45 -0.23 -18.06
N VAL A 115 -5.38 0.28 -18.68
CA VAL A 115 -4.35 -0.54 -19.33
C VAL A 115 -3.44 -1.08 -18.22
N PRO A 116 -3.18 -2.39 -18.14
CA PRO A 116 -2.25 -2.96 -17.17
C PRO A 116 -0.83 -2.43 -17.34
#